data_AF-A0A1V4UX29-F1
#
_entry.id   AF-A0A1V4UX29-F1
#
_cell.length_a   1.000
_cell.length_b   1.000
_cell.length_c   1.000
_cell.angle_alpha   90.00
_cell.angle_beta   90.00
_cell.angle_gamma   90.00
#
_symmetry.space_group_name_H-M   'P 1'
#
loop_
_entity.id
_entity.type
_entity.pdbx_description
1 polymer ?
#
loop_
_entity_poly.entity_id
_entity_poly.type
_entity_poly.pdbx_seq_one_letter_code
_entity_poly.pdbx_strand_id
1 'polypeptide(L)'
;MRSLLSVISVIGLALVCLAGTGTAAEEKALAYDITPLIGDAPAYYFYEDDEGNLSAVNCTDMMTLRSFISAQTVKFTPPKAGWKLQKVLIAGWAISDVRNETLPGQSIIALEVRDKDLNLLYETSHVQVDYFDFRLPFLSEIELPSVTVNDDFYVSFYGRDSVAVSFNQSESAGNSFIFDRLTRKLVPAEVINQDNTTSPLNWVIRAFGN
;
A
#
# COMPACT_ATOMS: atom_id res chain seq x y z
N MET A 1 17.39 14.37 -33.99
CA MET A 1 18.09 13.58 -32.96
C MET A 1 17.99 14.33 -31.64
N ARG A 2 17.25 13.75 -30.69
CA ARG A 2 17.13 14.06 -29.24
C ARG A 2 16.78 15.51 -28.83
N SER A 3 15.50 15.74 -28.55
CA SER A 3 15.05 16.80 -27.64
C SER A 3 15.10 16.28 -26.19
N LEU A 4 16.02 16.83 -25.39
CA LEU A 4 15.90 16.91 -23.93
C LEU A 4 15.25 18.26 -23.61
N LEU A 5 14.19 18.27 -22.79
CA LEU A 5 13.72 19.39 -21.94
C LEU A 5 12.55 18.82 -21.10
N SER A 6 12.84 18.44 -19.86
CA SER A 6 12.62 19.24 -18.63
C SER A 6 11.26 18.96 -18.00
N VAL A 7 11.23 17.98 -17.08
CA VAL A 7 10.10 17.77 -16.15
C VAL A 7 10.14 18.93 -15.16
N ILE A 8 9.22 19.88 -15.30
CA ILE A 8 9.05 21.01 -14.40
C ILE A 8 8.10 20.59 -13.28
N SER A 9 8.60 20.70 -12.05
CA SER A 9 7.88 20.57 -10.79
C SER A 9 6.77 21.61 -10.67
N VAL A 10 5.58 21.21 -10.23
CA VAL A 10 4.51 22.13 -9.81
C VAL A 10 4.12 21.77 -8.37
N ILE A 11 4.47 22.67 -7.46
CA ILE A 11 4.03 22.70 -6.06
C ILE A 11 2.68 23.40 -6.02
N GLY A 12 1.65 22.70 -5.54
CA GLY A 12 0.37 23.29 -5.16
C GLY A 12 0.12 23.07 -3.67
N LEU A 13 0.49 24.05 -2.86
CA LEU A 13 0.20 24.08 -1.42
C LEU A 13 -1.20 24.65 -1.21
N ALA A 14 -2.12 23.87 -0.63
CA ALA A 14 -3.33 24.41 0.00
C ALA A 14 -3.43 23.83 1.42
N LEU A 15 -3.25 24.69 2.41
CA LEU A 15 -3.51 24.41 3.82
C LEU A 15 -4.57 25.40 4.32
N VAL A 16 -5.24 25.03 5.43
CA VAL A 16 -6.15 25.81 6.33
C VAL A 16 -7.63 25.42 6.18
N CYS A 17 -8.40 25.02 7.19
CA CYS A 17 -8.19 24.67 8.61
C CYS A 17 -9.48 24.05 9.22
N LEU A 18 -9.29 23.18 10.22
CA LEU A 18 -10.04 22.93 11.47
C LEU A 18 -11.51 22.45 11.53
N ALA A 19 -11.63 21.38 12.35
CA ALA A 19 -12.65 21.01 13.33
C ALA A 19 -13.77 20.04 12.92
N GLY A 20 -13.76 18.87 13.57
CA GLY A 20 -14.96 18.07 13.83
C GLY A 20 -14.98 16.68 13.17
N THR A 21 -14.86 15.64 13.98
CA THR A 21 -15.47 14.30 13.77
C THR A 21 -15.37 13.71 12.37
N GLY A 22 -14.15 13.39 11.92
CA GLY A 22 -13.93 12.68 10.66
C GLY A 22 -14.60 11.31 10.65
N THR A 23 -15.66 11.19 9.84
CA THR A 23 -16.17 9.90 9.34
C THR A 23 -15.53 9.63 7.98
N ALA A 24 -15.45 8.37 7.53
CA ALA A 24 -14.86 7.93 6.24
C ALA A 24 -15.19 8.77 4.98
N ALA A 25 -16.25 9.57 5.01
CA ALA A 25 -16.62 10.48 3.93
C ALA A 25 -15.74 11.75 3.85
N GLU A 26 -15.03 12.11 4.93
CA GLU A 26 -14.20 13.32 5.03
C GLU A 26 -12.70 13.08 4.78
N GLU A 27 -12.25 11.84 4.59
CA GLU A 27 -10.92 11.55 4.04
C GLU A 27 -10.91 11.68 2.50
N LYS A 28 -11.57 12.73 1.99
CA LYS A 28 -11.53 13.13 0.57
C LYS A 28 -10.54 14.28 0.31
N ALA A 29 -9.62 14.52 1.25
CA ALA A 29 -8.62 15.57 1.17
C ALA A 29 -7.26 15.10 1.72
N LEU A 30 -6.56 14.25 0.95
CA LEU A 30 -5.10 14.24 0.93
C LEU A 30 -4.64 14.28 -0.54
N ALA A 31 -4.95 15.40 -1.18
CA ALA A 31 -4.15 15.84 -2.32
C ALA A 31 -2.74 16.17 -1.81
N TYR A 32 -1.74 15.84 -2.65
CA TYR A 32 -0.31 16.13 -2.50
C TYR A 32 0.49 15.26 -1.53
N ASP A 33 0.97 14.12 -2.03
CA ASP A 33 2.41 13.96 -2.35
C ASP A 33 2.62 12.66 -3.14
N ILE A 34 2.14 12.60 -4.38
CA ILE A 34 2.62 11.56 -5.31
C ILE A 34 4.02 11.95 -5.72
N THR A 35 4.99 11.67 -4.86
CA THR A 35 6.36 11.67 -5.28
C THR A 35 6.59 10.33 -5.96
N PRO A 36 7.16 10.26 -7.18
CA PRO A 36 8.01 9.10 -7.46
C PRO A 36 9.06 9.13 -6.35
N LEU A 37 8.98 8.19 -5.39
CA LEU A 37 10.11 7.95 -4.51
C LEU A 37 11.17 7.34 -5.44
N ILE A 38 11.91 8.21 -6.12
CA ILE A 38 13.04 7.85 -6.97
C ILE A 38 14.11 7.33 -6.02
N GLY A 39 14.00 6.05 -5.67
CA GLY A 39 15.15 5.20 -5.49
C GLY A 39 15.41 4.49 -6.82
N ASP A 40 16.63 4.00 -7.03
CA ASP A 40 17.00 3.14 -8.17
C ASP A 40 16.32 1.75 -8.05
N ALA A 41 14.98 1.74 -8.02
CA ALA A 41 14.19 0.54 -7.91
C ALA A 41 14.47 -0.36 -9.13
N PRO A 42 14.67 -1.67 -8.93
CA PRO A 42 14.73 -2.59 -10.06
C PRO A 42 13.40 -2.55 -10.82
N ALA A 43 13.43 -2.70 -12.15
CA ALA A 43 12.20 -2.71 -12.96
C ALA A 43 11.24 -3.86 -12.58
N TYR A 44 11.79 -4.93 -12.00
CA TYR A 44 11.03 -6.09 -11.54
C TYR A 44 11.58 -6.61 -10.23
N TYR A 45 10.67 -6.92 -9.29
CA TYR A 45 10.97 -7.84 -8.19
C TYR A 45 10.49 -9.24 -8.58
N PHE A 46 11.37 -10.21 -8.47
CA PHE A 46 11.01 -11.62 -8.63
C PHE A 46 10.78 -12.21 -7.25
N TYR A 47 9.67 -12.93 -7.10
CA TYR A 47 9.43 -13.75 -5.92
C TYR A 47 9.22 -15.19 -6.38
N GLU A 48 9.72 -16.11 -5.57
CA GLU A 48 9.48 -17.54 -5.69
C GLU A 48 8.48 -17.91 -4.58
N ASP A 49 7.38 -18.58 -4.95
CA ASP A 49 6.48 -19.14 -3.95
C ASP A 49 7.05 -20.44 -3.35
N ASP A 50 6.38 -20.98 -2.34
CA ASP A 50 6.83 -22.20 -1.65
C ASP A 50 6.79 -23.46 -2.54
N GLU A 51 6.18 -23.36 -3.73
CA GLU A 51 6.12 -24.41 -4.75
C GLU A 51 7.21 -24.25 -5.82
N GLY A 52 8.04 -23.20 -5.74
CA GLY A 52 9.10 -22.90 -6.68
C GLY A 52 8.64 -22.10 -7.92
N ASN A 53 7.40 -21.60 -7.95
CA ASN A 53 6.92 -20.80 -9.06
C ASN A 53 7.44 -19.37 -8.94
N LEU A 54 8.14 -18.93 -9.99
CA LEU A 54 8.60 -17.56 -10.10
C LEU A 54 7.50 -16.66 -10.65
N SER A 55 7.33 -15.52 -9.99
CA SER A 55 6.43 -14.46 -10.41
C SER A 55 7.13 -13.12 -10.32
N ALA A 56 6.76 -12.20 -11.20
CA ALA A 56 7.34 -10.87 -11.27
C ALA A 56 6.33 -9.81 -10.82
N VAL A 57 6.78 -8.92 -9.95
CA VAL A 57 6.11 -7.66 -9.63
C VAL A 57 6.75 -6.58 -10.50
N ASN A 58 5.96 -5.97 -11.40
CA ASN A 58 6.43 -4.86 -12.22
C ASN A 58 6.51 -3.58 -11.39
N CYS A 59 7.70 -3.00 -11.32
CA CYS A 59 8.00 -1.84 -10.51
C CYS A 59 8.26 -0.55 -11.29
N THR A 60 8.19 -0.62 -12.63
CA THR A 60 8.55 0.47 -13.54
C THR A 60 7.71 1.73 -13.30
N ASP A 61 6.44 1.54 -12.94
CA ASP A 61 5.47 2.63 -12.74
C ASP A 61 4.95 2.68 -11.30
N MET A 62 5.75 2.21 -10.33
CA MET A 62 5.35 2.26 -8.92
C MET A 62 5.43 3.68 -8.38
N MET A 63 4.36 4.08 -7.71
CA MET A 63 4.21 5.36 -7.05
C MET A 63 3.89 5.12 -5.57
N THR A 64 3.96 6.16 -4.74
CA THR A 64 3.49 6.08 -3.35
C THR A 64 2.68 7.32 -2.98
N LEU A 65 1.90 7.18 -1.92
CA LEU A 65 1.29 8.29 -1.20
C LEU A 65 1.96 8.35 0.18
N ARG A 66 2.40 9.53 0.61
CA ARG A 66 3.28 9.67 1.79
C ARG A 66 2.57 9.66 3.14
N SER A 67 1.24 9.75 3.19
CA SER A 67 0.55 9.77 4.47
C SER A 67 -0.81 9.12 4.35
N PHE A 68 -1.03 8.14 5.22
CA PHE A 68 -2.31 7.48 5.40
C PHE A 68 -2.36 6.90 6.81
N ILE A 69 -3.42 7.28 7.51
CA ILE A 69 -3.76 6.72 8.82
C ILE A 69 -4.65 5.48 8.64
N SER A 70 -5.44 5.46 7.56
CA SER A 70 -6.32 4.36 7.16
C SER A 70 -5.56 3.21 6.46
N ALA A 71 -6.18 2.03 6.41
CA ALA A 71 -5.51 0.83 5.92
C ALA A 71 -5.49 0.75 4.40
N GLN A 72 -4.31 0.54 3.79
CA GLN A 72 -4.19 0.16 2.39
C GLN A 72 -4.62 -1.30 2.26
N THR A 73 -5.71 -1.55 1.54
CA THR A 73 -6.41 -2.83 1.57
C THR A 73 -6.55 -3.42 0.18
N VAL A 74 -6.28 -4.72 0.04
CA VAL A 74 -6.49 -5.46 -1.22
C VAL A 74 -7.41 -6.64 -0.99
N LYS A 75 -8.37 -6.80 -1.90
CA LYS A 75 -9.24 -7.97 -2.00
C LYS A 75 -8.57 -9.07 -2.80
N PHE A 76 -8.65 -10.29 -2.27
CA PHE A 76 -8.17 -11.51 -2.89
C PHE A 76 -9.27 -12.55 -2.92
N THR A 77 -9.15 -13.50 -3.85
CA THR A 77 -9.97 -14.72 -3.89
C THR A 77 -9.01 -15.91 -3.72
N PRO A 78 -9.27 -16.84 -2.80
CA PRO A 78 -8.43 -18.03 -2.64
C PRO A 78 -8.36 -18.82 -3.96
N PRO A 79 -7.18 -19.31 -4.38
CA PRO A 79 -7.02 -19.99 -5.67
C PRO A 79 -7.73 -21.35 -5.74
N LYS A 80 -7.98 -21.97 -4.58
CA LYS A 80 -8.65 -23.27 -4.45
C LYS A 80 -9.35 -23.38 -3.09
N ALA A 81 -10.33 -24.28 -2.99
CA ALA A 81 -10.98 -24.57 -1.73
C ALA A 81 -9.98 -25.14 -0.71
N GLY A 82 -10.10 -24.69 0.55
CA GLY A 82 -9.22 -25.11 1.65
C GLY A 82 -7.83 -24.47 1.64
N TRP A 83 -7.56 -23.55 0.72
CA TRP A 83 -6.33 -22.75 0.71
C TRP A 83 -6.22 -21.90 1.97
N LYS A 84 -5.01 -21.82 2.53
CA LYS A 84 -4.72 -21.04 3.73
C LYS A 84 -3.64 -20.02 3.45
N LEU A 85 -3.91 -18.78 3.83
CA LEU A 85 -2.94 -17.68 3.77
C LEU A 85 -1.82 -17.92 4.79
N GLN A 86 -0.58 -17.85 4.35
CA GLN A 86 0.61 -18.03 5.19
C GLN A 86 1.58 -16.86 5.12
N LYS A 87 1.44 -16.01 4.09
CA LYS A 87 2.36 -14.91 3.86
C LYS A 87 1.70 -13.78 3.10
N VAL A 88 2.10 -12.55 3.42
CA VAL A 88 1.78 -11.36 2.63
C VAL A 88 3.08 -10.70 2.18
N LEU A 89 3.16 -10.35 0.91
CA LEU A 89 4.21 -9.47 0.39
C LEU A 89 3.68 -8.06 0.21
N ILE A 90 4.43 -7.07 0.67
CA ILE A 90 4.05 -5.65 0.61
C ILE A 90 5.23 -4.88 0.04
N ALA A 91 5.01 -4.21 -1.10
CA ALA A 91 6.01 -3.28 -1.59
C ALA A 91 5.83 -1.91 -0.93
N GLY A 92 6.92 -1.38 -0.37
CA GLY A 92 6.90 -0.06 0.23
C GLY A 92 8.28 0.43 0.68
N TRP A 93 8.28 1.59 1.32
CA TRP A 93 9.46 2.26 1.87
C TRP A 93 9.22 2.71 3.29
N ALA A 94 10.27 2.69 4.10
CA ALA A 94 10.30 3.48 5.32
C ALA A 94 10.22 4.97 4.97
N ILE A 95 9.32 5.70 5.62
CA ILE A 95 9.26 7.14 5.44
C ILE A 95 10.37 7.77 6.28
N SER A 96 11.40 8.29 5.62
CA SER A 96 12.40 9.14 6.25
C SER A 96 11.87 10.57 6.41
N ASP A 97 12.26 11.24 7.49
CA ASP A 97 12.03 12.67 7.63
C ASP A 97 13.00 13.41 6.70
N VAL A 98 12.54 13.65 5.47
CA VAL A 98 13.29 14.35 4.43
C VAL A 98 13.67 15.78 4.83
N ARG A 99 12.99 16.38 5.82
CA ARG A 99 13.29 17.74 6.28
C ARG A 99 14.45 17.79 7.27
N ASN A 100 14.71 16.68 7.97
CA ASN A 100 15.71 16.62 9.04
C ASN A 100 16.88 15.68 8.74
N GLU A 101 16.90 15.02 7.58
CA GLU A 101 17.96 14.05 7.19
C GLU A 101 18.20 12.94 8.22
N THR A 102 17.20 12.65 9.06
CA THR A 102 17.28 11.63 10.10
C THR A 102 16.77 10.30 9.58
N LEU A 103 17.48 9.22 9.94
CA LEU A 103 17.01 7.84 9.76
C LEU A 103 15.57 7.70 10.28
N PRO A 104 14.72 6.86 9.64
CA PRO A 104 13.37 6.62 10.12
C PRO A 104 13.40 6.15 11.57
N GLY A 105 12.63 6.82 12.43
CA GLY A 105 12.40 6.36 13.80
C GLY A 105 11.61 5.05 13.81
N GLN A 106 11.82 4.23 14.84
CA GLN A 106 11.04 3.00 14.99
C GLN A 106 9.56 3.34 15.15
N SER A 107 8.72 2.72 14.33
CA SER A 107 7.27 2.84 14.35
C SER A 107 6.62 1.46 14.26
N ILE A 108 5.37 1.36 14.71
CA ILE A 108 4.61 0.12 14.62
C ILE A 108 3.77 0.12 13.35
N ILE A 109 3.92 -0.95 12.57
CA ILE A 109 3.04 -1.29 11.46
C ILE A 109 2.10 -2.41 11.89
N ALA A 110 0.92 -2.49 11.27
CA ALA A 110 -0.02 -3.57 11.52
C ALA A 110 -0.57 -4.16 10.23
N LEU A 111 -0.93 -5.44 10.29
CA LEU A 111 -1.56 -6.17 9.21
C LEU A 111 -2.79 -6.88 9.77
N GLU A 112 -3.93 -6.69 9.10
CA GLU A 112 -5.16 -7.42 9.37
C GLU A 112 -5.55 -8.28 8.16
N VAL A 113 -6.04 -9.48 8.44
CA VAL A 113 -6.70 -10.36 7.48
C VAL A 113 -8.17 -10.42 7.85
N ARG A 114 -9.06 -10.16 6.90
CA ARG A 114 -10.50 -10.12 7.11
C ARG A 114 -11.25 -10.99 6.10
N ASP A 115 -12.37 -11.56 6.49
CA ASP A 115 -13.25 -12.33 5.60
C ASP A 115 -14.04 -11.41 4.64
N LYS A 116 -14.85 -12.01 3.75
CA LYS A 116 -15.70 -11.30 2.78
C LYS A 116 -16.67 -10.30 3.42
N ASP A 117 -17.05 -10.53 4.68
CA ASP A 117 -17.99 -9.72 5.46
C ASP A 117 -17.24 -8.74 6.39
N LEU A 118 -15.93 -8.57 6.16
CA LEU A 118 -15.01 -7.69 6.89
C LEU A 118 -14.83 -8.06 8.37
N ASN A 119 -15.13 -9.29 8.77
CA ASN A 119 -14.81 -9.79 10.10
C ASN A 119 -13.33 -10.10 10.20
N LEU A 120 -12.72 -9.79 11.35
CA LEU A 120 -11.30 -10.03 11.58
C LEU A 120 -11.03 -11.53 11.72
N LEU A 121 -10.14 -12.05 10.87
CA LEU A 121 -9.64 -13.43 10.93
C LEU A 121 -8.30 -13.48 11.65
N TYR A 122 -7.43 -12.49 11.42
CA TYR A 122 -6.10 -12.41 12.01
C TYR A 122 -5.59 -10.97 12.07
N GLU A 123 -4.81 -10.63 13.08
CA GLU A 123 -4.11 -9.33 13.23
C GLU A 123 -2.69 -9.59 13.74
N THR A 124 -1.71 -8.89 13.19
CA THR A 124 -0.34 -8.85 13.70
C THR A 124 0.21 -7.43 13.66
N SER A 125 1.26 -7.17 14.44
CA SER A 125 1.97 -5.89 14.48
C SER A 125 3.46 -6.12 14.55
N HIS A 126 4.21 -5.27 13.85
CA HIS A 126 5.65 -5.40 13.70
C HIS A 126 6.33 -4.03 13.82
N VAL A 127 7.65 -4.05 14.03
CA VAL A 127 8.46 -2.84 13.97
C VAL A 127 8.80 -2.58 12.49
N GLN A 128 8.49 -1.37 12.03
CA GLN A 128 8.58 -0.96 10.64
C GLN A 128 9.97 -1.17 10.01
N VAL A 129 11.04 -0.80 10.73
CA VAL A 129 12.42 -0.84 10.23
C VAL A 129 12.98 -2.25 10.04
N ASP A 130 12.31 -3.28 10.58
CA ASP A 130 12.70 -4.68 10.38
C ASP A 130 12.27 -5.19 8.99
N TYR A 131 11.33 -4.50 8.34
CA TYR A 131 10.72 -4.92 7.07
C TYR A 131 11.04 -3.96 5.93
N PHE A 132 10.98 -2.65 6.18
CA PHE A 132 11.09 -1.65 5.11
C PHE A 132 12.34 -0.77 5.28
N ASP A 133 13.11 -0.63 4.20
CA ASP A 133 14.25 0.30 4.09
C ASP A 133 13.76 1.68 3.59
N PHE A 134 14.47 2.75 3.93
CA PHE A 134 14.18 4.11 3.44
C PHE A 134 14.91 4.42 2.12
N ARG A 135 15.91 3.64 1.74
CA ARG A 135 16.80 3.92 0.59
C ARG A 135 16.24 3.42 -0.74
N LEU A 136 15.55 2.29 -0.74
CA LEU A 136 15.05 1.60 -1.94
C LEU A 136 13.71 0.92 -1.61
N PRO A 137 12.80 0.73 -2.59
CA PRO A 137 11.58 -0.02 -2.34
C PRO A 137 11.94 -1.43 -1.97
N PHE A 138 11.26 -2.01 -1.00
CA PHE A 138 11.46 -3.40 -0.63
C PHE A 138 10.14 -4.16 -0.73
N LEU A 139 10.18 -5.35 -1.34
CA LEU A 139 9.07 -6.30 -1.30
C LEU A 139 9.17 -7.06 0.02
N SER A 140 8.56 -6.48 1.04
CA SER A 140 8.65 -6.98 2.42
C SER A 140 7.75 -8.19 2.60
N GLU A 141 8.33 -9.24 3.19
CA GLU A 141 7.65 -10.48 3.49
C GLU A 141 7.18 -10.51 4.94
N ILE A 142 5.87 -10.62 5.17
CA ILE A 142 5.28 -10.80 6.49
C ILE A 142 4.68 -12.21 6.55
N GLU A 143 5.33 -13.08 7.31
CA GLU A 143 4.84 -14.44 7.60
C GLU A 143 3.62 -14.39 8.55
N LEU A 144 2.69 -15.31 8.34
CA LEU A 144 1.47 -15.46 9.11
C LEU A 144 1.34 -16.91 9.60
N PRO A 145 0.74 -17.13 10.78
CA PRO A 145 0.23 -18.46 11.10
C PRO A 145 -0.81 -18.83 10.04
N SER A 146 -0.82 -20.07 9.56
CA SER A 146 -1.72 -20.53 8.50
C SER A 146 -3.19 -20.13 8.75
N VAL A 147 -3.66 -19.09 8.05
CA VAL A 147 -4.99 -18.46 8.21
C VAL A 147 -5.96 -19.06 7.19
N THR A 148 -7.02 -19.69 7.66
CA THR A 148 -8.08 -20.20 6.78
C THR A 148 -8.88 -19.06 6.17
N VAL A 149 -9.00 -19.05 4.84
CA VAL A 149 -9.86 -18.13 4.08
C VAL A 149 -10.75 -18.94 3.12
N ASN A 150 -12.07 -18.86 3.31
CA ASN A 150 -13.01 -19.75 2.61
C ASN A 150 -13.63 -19.12 1.35
N ASP A 151 -13.63 -17.80 1.27
CA ASP A 151 -14.20 -16.97 0.21
C ASP A 151 -13.25 -15.79 -0.03
N ASP A 152 -13.69 -14.81 -0.83
CA ASP A 152 -13.04 -13.49 -0.92
C ASP A 152 -12.59 -13.01 0.48
N PHE A 153 -11.38 -12.51 0.56
CA PHE A 153 -10.77 -12.02 1.79
C PHE A 153 -10.01 -10.74 1.52
N TYR A 154 -9.71 -10.00 2.59
CA TYR A 154 -9.06 -8.71 2.52
C TYR A 154 -7.80 -8.72 3.37
N VAL A 155 -6.72 -8.22 2.80
CA VAL A 155 -5.49 -7.91 3.54
C VAL A 155 -5.43 -6.40 3.68
N SER A 156 -5.44 -5.91 4.93
CA SER A 156 -5.40 -4.48 5.27
C SER A 156 -4.09 -4.17 5.97
N PHE A 157 -3.26 -3.32 5.37
CA PHE A 157 -1.99 -2.90 5.93
C PHE A 157 -2.07 -1.48 6.48
N TYR A 158 -1.55 -1.28 7.69
CA TYR A 158 -1.51 0.00 8.38
C TYR A 158 -0.05 0.46 8.50
N GLY A 159 0.37 1.29 7.54
CA GLY A 159 1.70 1.93 7.56
C GLY A 159 1.82 3.05 8.61
N ARG A 160 0.70 3.67 9.02
CA ARG A 160 0.63 4.72 10.07
C ARG A 160 1.68 5.83 9.89
N ASP A 161 1.77 6.40 8.69
CA ASP A 161 2.76 7.42 8.31
C ASP A 161 4.24 7.02 8.46
N SER A 162 4.52 5.74 8.72
CA SER A 162 5.88 5.21 8.82
C SER A 162 6.29 4.38 7.60
N VAL A 163 5.30 3.93 6.81
CA VAL A 163 5.52 3.22 5.55
C VAL A 163 4.74 3.86 4.42
N ALA A 164 5.46 4.19 3.36
CA ALA A 164 4.92 4.57 2.07
C ALA A 164 4.64 3.29 1.28
N VAL A 165 3.38 2.89 1.15
CA VAL A 165 3.00 1.68 0.38
C VAL A 165 2.95 2.00 -1.10
N SER A 166 3.57 1.15 -1.90
CA SER A 166 3.61 1.34 -3.34
C SER A 166 2.29 0.99 -4.02
N PHE A 167 1.99 1.68 -5.11
CA PHE A 167 0.86 1.37 -5.99
C PHE A 167 1.21 1.54 -7.47
N ASN A 168 0.41 0.94 -8.34
CA ASN A 168 0.43 1.17 -9.79
C ASN A 168 -0.84 1.92 -10.22
N GLN A 169 -0.73 2.80 -11.22
CA GLN A 169 -1.88 3.50 -11.84
C GLN A 169 -2.40 2.82 -13.12
N SER A 170 -1.69 1.81 -13.62
CA SER A 170 -2.10 1.05 -14.80
C SER A 170 -2.97 -0.15 -14.43
N GLU A 171 -3.98 -0.43 -15.26
CA GLU A 171 -4.84 -1.62 -15.21
C GLU A 171 -5.49 -1.89 -13.84
N SER A 172 -6.36 -0.99 -13.38
CA SER A 172 -7.17 -1.22 -12.17
C SER A 172 -7.98 -2.50 -12.26
N ALA A 173 -7.65 -3.48 -11.42
CA ALA A 173 -8.45 -4.69 -11.22
C ALA A 173 -9.66 -4.46 -10.28
N GLY A 174 -9.86 -3.23 -9.79
CA GLY A 174 -10.99 -2.88 -8.91
C GLY A 174 -10.94 -3.58 -7.54
N ASN A 175 -9.77 -4.04 -7.11
CA ASN A 175 -9.57 -4.83 -5.90
C ASN A 175 -8.79 -4.10 -4.81
N SER A 176 -8.43 -2.83 -5.00
CA SER A 176 -7.69 -2.01 -4.03
C SER A 176 -8.60 -0.97 -3.38
N PHE A 177 -8.47 -0.83 -2.07
CA PHE A 177 -9.34 -0.04 -1.22
C PHE A 177 -8.54 0.70 -0.14
N ILE A 178 -9.17 1.71 0.43
CA ILE A 178 -8.89 2.21 1.78
C ILE A 178 -9.93 1.60 2.70
N PHE A 179 -9.48 0.94 3.78
CA PHE A 179 -10.38 0.44 4.82
C PHE A 179 -10.39 1.38 6.02
N ASP A 180 -11.56 1.93 6.32
CA ASP A 180 -11.81 2.69 7.54
C ASP A 180 -12.24 1.74 8.65
N ARG A 181 -11.35 1.53 9.62
CA ARG A 181 -11.58 0.66 10.79
C ARG A 181 -12.73 1.14 11.68
N LEU A 182 -13.00 2.45 11.74
CA LEU A 182 -14.06 3.04 12.57
C LEU A 182 -15.45 2.77 11.97
N THR A 183 -15.60 3.04 10.67
CA THR A 183 -16.90 2.85 9.99
C THR A 183 -17.09 1.46 9.41
N ARG A 184 -16.02 0.63 9.40
CA ARG A 184 -15.96 -0.68 8.73
C ARG A 184 -16.35 -0.61 7.25
N LYS A 185 -15.93 0.46 6.57
CA LYS A 185 -16.22 0.67 5.15
C LYS A 185 -14.97 0.52 4.31
N LEU A 186 -15.15 -0.06 3.13
CA LEU A 186 -14.19 -0.01 2.04
C LEU A 186 -14.52 1.16 1.13
N VAL A 187 -13.54 2.01 0.91
CA VAL A 187 -13.59 3.07 -0.10
C VAL A 187 -12.66 2.65 -1.24
N PRO A 188 -13.08 2.67 -2.51
CA PRO A 188 -12.18 2.40 -3.62
C PRO A 188 -10.91 3.27 -3.52
N ALA A 189 -9.75 2.65 -3.74
CA ALA A 189 -8.50 3.39 -3.70
C ALA A 189 -8.33 4.15 -5.02
N GLU A 190 -8.22 5.47 -4.91
CA GLU A 190 -8.16 6.38 -6.06
C GLU A 190 -7.11 7.47 -5.83
N VAL A 191 -6.49 7.89 -6.92
CA VAL A 191 -5.68 9.10 -7.02
C VAL A 191 -6.53 10.23 -7.62
N ILE A 192 -6.42 11.43 -7.06
CA ILE A 192 -6.95 12.65 -7.67
C ILE A 192 -5.90 13.22 -8.63
N ASN A 193 -6.26 13.32 -9.91
CA ASN A 193 -5.40 13.85 -10.97
C ASN A 193 -5.41 15.39 -10.97
N GLN A 194 -4.47 16.01 -11.70
CA GLN A 194 -4.35 17.47 -11.80
C GLN A 194 -5.58 18.17 -12.38
N ASP A 195 -6.32 17.47 -13.25
CA ASP A 195 -7.57 17.93 -13.85
C ASP A 195 -8.80 17.70 -12.94
N ASN A 196 -8.57 17.31 -11.69
CA ASN A 196 -9.58 17.01 -10.67
C ASN A 196 -10.46 15.79 -11.01
N THR A 197 -10.04 14.95 -11.98
CA THR A 197 -10.60 13.61 -12.18
C THR A 197 -9.98 12.62 -11.19
N THR A 198 -10.62 11.46 -11.00
CA THR A 198 -10.03 10.37 -10.21
C THR A 198 -9.63 9.21 -11.10
N SER A 199 -8.45 8.65 -10.81
CA SER A 199 -7.96 7.41 -11.40
C SER A 199 -7.87 6.34 -10.32
N PRO A 200 -8.31 5.10 -10.58
CA PRO A 200 -8.11 4.03 -9.62
C PRO A 200 -6.62 3.74 -9.44
N LEU A 201 -6.24 3.31 -8.23
CA LEU A 201 -4.89 2.84 -7.94
C LEU A 201 -4.91 1.40 -7.47
N ASN A 202 -3.83 0.68 -7.72
CA ASN A 202 -3.65 -0.71 -7.29
C ASN A 202 -2.52 -0.80 -6.27
N TRP A 203 -2.83 -1.14 -5.02
CA TRP A 203 -1.78 -1.39 -4.01
C TRP A 203 -0.95 -2.62 -4.40
N VAL A 204 0.36 -2.52 -4.23
CA VAL A 204 1.27 -3.64 -4.45
C VAL A 204 1.38 -4.48 -3.19
N ILE A 205 0.27 -5.15 -2.86
CA ILE A 205 0.15 -6.16 -1.82
C ILE A 205 -0.16 -7.50 -2.52
N ARG A 206 0.42 -8.59 -2.04
CA ARG A 206 0.23 -9.95 -2.56
C ARG A 206 0.03 -10.94 -1.42
N ALA A 207 -0.75 -12.00 -1.68
CA ALA A 207 -1.13 -13.02 -0.71
C ALA A 207 -0.63 -14.39 -1.16
N PHE A 208 0.00 -15.15 -0.25
CA PHE A 208 0.62 -16.45 -0.50
C PHE A 208 0.26 -17.47 0.57
N GLY A 209 0.24 -18.74 0.17
CA GLY A 209 -0.26 -19.82 1.02
C GLY A 209 -0.50 -21.10 0.23
N ASN A 210 -1.04 -22.13 0.89
CA ASN A 210 -1.19 -23.47 0.33
C ASN A 210 -2.56 -24.12 0.56
#